data_AF-A0A7J4U171-F1
#
_entry.id   AF-A0A7J4U171-F1
#
_cell.length_a   1.000
_cell.length_b   1.000
_cell.length_c   1.000
_cell.angle_alpha   90.00
_cell.angle_beta   90.00
_cell.angle_gamma   90.00
#
_symmetry.space_group_name_H-M   'P 1'
#
loop_
_entity.id
_entity.type
_entity.pdbx_description
1 polymer ?
#
loop_
_entity_poly.entity_id
_entity_poly.type
_entity_poly.pdbx_seq_one_letter_code
_entity_poly.pdbx_strand_id
1 'polypeptide(L)'
;MTEPQRHDHDPVHGPVLREQMRRLGVAARNKTSTQADVEAAFAASRARTKESVVTAVANRLGEAPEAAAARRLGEDVFDPEQVNAEARRTVPSRPIAAVDRSDRLGEDPALEARIAAERMAAEEPTERLRTVVEKAHIEGSLKRREALGGLLDEVDTLLDGLGEIQEKTD
;
A
#
# COMPACT_ATOMS: atom_id res chain seq x y z
N MET A 1 -6.29 18.45 23.05
CA MET A 1 -6.19 17.37 22.06
C MET A 1 -5.21 17.83 21.01
N THR A 2 -4.16 17.06 20.73
CA THR A 2 -3.26 17.34 19.61
C THR A 2 -4.04 17.21 18.30
N GLU A 3 -3.86 18.13 17.35
CA GLU A 3 -4.52 18.15 16.04
C GLU A 3 -3.53 17.72 14.93
N PRO A 4 -3.16 16.42 14.86
CA PRO A 4 -2.10 15.95 13.96
C PRO A 4 -2.40 16.20 12.49
N GLN A 5 -3.68 16.28 12.11
CA GLN A 5 -4.12 16.62 10.74
C GLN A 5 -3.69 18.02 10.28
N ARG A 6 -3.32 18.92 11.20
CA ARG A 6 -2.83 20.27 10.84
C ARG A 6 -1.35 20.30 10.49
N HIS A 7 -0.61 19.28 10.90
CA HIS A 7 0.84 19.18 10.72
C HIS A 7 1.21 18.05 9.75
N ASP A 8 0.21 17.37 9.21
CA ASP A 8 0.39 16.39 8.16
C ASP A 8 0.32 17.07 6.78
N HIS A 9 1.37 16.87 6.00
CA HIS A 9 1.55 17.46 4.68
C HIS A 9 1.54 16.41 3.57
N ASP A 10 1.37 15.13 3.92
CA ASP A 10 1.23 14.07 2.93
C ASP A 10 -0.17 14.12 2.30
N PRO A 11 -0.27 14.19 0.95
CA PRO A 11 -1.55 14.28 0.26
C PRO A 11 -2.43 13.03 0.45
N VAL A 12 -1.87 11.89 0.81
CA VAL A 12 -2.58 10.63 1.06
C VAL A 12 -3.03 10.53 2.53
N HIS A 13 -2.18 10.91 3.48
CA HIS A 13 -2.48 10.74 4.91
C HIS A 13 -3.38 11.85 5.46
N GLY A 14 -3.21 13.09 4.98
CA GLY A 14 -3.94 14.25 5.50
C GLY A 14 -5.47 14.12 5.39
N PRO A 15 -6.03 13.66 4.25
CA PRO A 15 -7.45 13.36 4.13
C PRO A 15 -7.93 12.29 5.12
N VAL A 16 -7.14 11.23 5.34
CA VAL A 16 -7.49 10.13 6.25
C VAL A 16 -7.54 10.63 7.69
N LEU A 17 -6.56 11.41 8.13
CA LEU A 17 -6.53 11.96 9.50
C LEU A 17 -7.68 12.93 9.76
N ARG A 18 -8.03 13.77 8.77
CA ARG A 18 -9.21 14.65 8.85
C ARG A 18 -10.49 13.85 9.02
N GLU A 19 -10.66 12.79 8.24
CA GLU A 19 -11.84 11.92 8.33
C GLU A 19 -11.89 11.15 9.66
N GLN A 20 -10.76 10.70 10.19
CA GLN A 20 -10.69 10.07 11.50
C GLN A 20 -11.09 11.04 12.63
N MET A 21 -10.61 12.28 12.60
CA MET A 21 -11.00 13.31 13.55
C MET A 21 -12.49 13.67 13.44
N ARG A 22 -13.02 13.74 12.21
CA ARG A 22 -14.46 13.92 11.98
C ARG A 22 -15.27 12.79 12.60
N ARG A 23 -14.87 11.53 12.38
CA ARG A 23 -15.53 10.35 12.98
C ARG A 23 -15.42 10.31 14.49
N LEU A 24 -14.28 10.66 15.06
CA LEU A 24 -14.08 10.78 16.50
C LEU A 24 -14.97 11.88 17.09
N GLY A 25 -15.09 13.03 16.43
CA GLY A 25 -15.99 14.11 16.83
C GLY A 25 -17.48 13.72 16.76
N VAL A 26 -17.86 12.89 15.79
CA VAL A 26 -19.22 12.31 15.70
C VAL A 26 -19.44 11.22 16.76
N ALA A 27 -18.46 10.34 16.99
CA ALA A 27 -18.52 9.27 17.99
C ALA A 27 -18.54 9.81 19.43
N ALA A 28 -17.83 10.92 19.70
CA ALA A 28 -17.85 11.60 20.99
C ALA A 28 -19.25 12.11 21.38
N ARG A 29 -20.19 12.23 20.43
CA ARG A 29 -21.60 12.57 20.69
C ARG A 29 -22.41 11.38 21.18
N ASN A 30 -21.93 10.16 20.97
CA ASN A 30 -22.65 8.92 21.26
C ASN A 30 -21.89 8.10 22.31
N LYS A 31 -22.30 8.27 23.57
CA LYS A 31 -21.90 7.49 24.76
C LYS A 31 -20.39 7.48 25.07
N THR A 32 -20.02 8.13 26.17
CA THR A 32 -18.66 8.09 26.71
C THR A 32 -18.30 6.65 27.11
N SER A 33 -17.38 6.02 26.38
CA SER A 33 -16.80 4.74 26.78
C SER A 33 -16.00 4.93 28.07
N THR A 34 -16.21 4.05 29.05
CA THR A 34 -15.44 4.07 30.30
C THR A 34 -14.14 3.27 30.14
N GLN A 35 -13.18 3.48 31.03
CA GLN A 35 -11.95 2.69 31.09
C GLN A 35 -12.24 1.18 31.22
N ALA A 36 -13.27 0.81 31.98
CA ALA A 36 -13.69 -0.57 32.15
C ALA A 36 -14.18 -1.21 30.83
N ASP A 37 -14.88 -0.44 29.98
CA ASP A 37 -15.32 -0.91 28.66
C ASP A 37 -14.13 -1.22 27.74
N VAL A 38 -13.07 -0.39 27.83
CA VAL A 38 -11.84 -0.58 27.07
C VAL A 38 -11.11 -1.85 27.54
N GLU A 39 -10.95 -2.02 28.84
CA GLU A 39 -10.30 -3.20 29.43
C GLU A 39 -11.03 -4.50 29.09
N ALA A 40 -12.37 -4.49 29.13
CA ALA A 40 -13.21 -5.61 28.72
C ALA A 40 -13.03 -5.96 27.23
N ALA A 41 -12.97 -4.96 26.35
CA ALA A 41 -12.74 -5.17 24.92
C ALA A 41 -11.37 -5.80 24.63
N PHE A 42 -10.32 -5.33 25.31
CA PHE A 42 -8.98 -5.92 25.22
C PHE A 42 -8.91 -7.34 25.77
N ALA A 43 -9.59 -7.62 26.89
CA ALA A 43 -9.69 -8.97 27.44
C ALA A 43 -10.39 -9.93 26.47
N ALA A 44 -11.51 -9.50 25.88
CA ALA A 44 -12.24 -10.28 24.87
C ALA A 44 -11.43 -10.48 23.58
N SER A 45 -10.58 -9.52 23.18
CA SER A 45 -9.68 -9.70 22.04
C SER A 45 -8.51 -10.64 22.33
N ARG A 46 -8.02 -10.69 23.58
CA ARG A 46 -6.96 -11.63 24.01
C ARG A 46 -7.47 -13.06 24.11
N ALA A 47 -8.71 -13.24 24.55
CA ALA A 47 -9.35 -14.54 24.64
C ALA A 47 -9.68 -15.15 23.27
N ARG A 48 -9.69 -14.34 22.19
CA ARG A 48 -9.83 -14.84 20.82
C ARG A 48 -8.51 -15.44 20.34
N THR A 49 -8.51 -16.74 20.08
CA THR A 49 -7.41 -17.43 19.40
C THR A 49 -7.32 -16.95 17.96
N LYS A 50 -6.31 -16.14 17.66
CA LYS A 50 -5.96 -15.79 16.27
C LYS A 50 -5.04 -16.88 15.75
N GLU A 51 -5.58 -17.83 14.99
CA GLU A 51 -4.76 -18.71 14.17
C GLU A 51 -4.13 -17.88 13.05
N SER A 52 -2.96 -17.30 13.34
CA SER A 52 -2.14 -16.66 12.33
C SER A 52 -1.22 -17.71 11.73
N VAL A 53 -1.40 -17.99 10.44
CA VAL A 53 -0.54 -18.89 9.66
C VAL A 53 0.94 -18.48 9.78
N VAL A 54 1.21 -17.17 9.83
CA VAL A 54 2.56 -16.63 10.03
C VAL A 54 3.13 -17.05 11.37
N THR A 55 2.35 -16.99 12.46
CA THR A 55 2.80 -17.39 13.80
C THR A 55 2.98 -18.92 13.89
N ALA A 56 2.14 -19.69 13.20
CA ALA A 56 2.25 -21.15 13.11
C ALA A 56 3.49 -21.61 12.32
N VAL A 57 3.93 -20.85 11.33
CA VAL A 57 5.14 -21.14 10.53
C VAL A 57 6.39 -20.53 11.17
N ALA A 58 6.33 -19.32 11.72
CA ALA A 58 7.46 -18.66 12.37
C ALA A 58 7.94 -19.43 13.62
N ASN A 59 7.02 -20.02 14.38
CA ASN A 59 7.36 -20.86 15.54
C ASN A 59 7.91 -22.26 15.16
N ARG A 60 8.01 -22.60 13.86
CA ARG A 60 8.68 -23.83 13.38
C ARG A 60 10.15 -23.61 13.01
N LEU A 61 10.58 -22.37 12.86
CA LEU A 61 12.00 -22.07 12.80
C LEU A 61 12.51 -22.25 14.23
N GLY A 62 13.57 -23.04 14.40
CA GLY A 62 14.05 -23.53 15.70
C GLY A 62 14.45 -22.43 16.69
N GLU A 63 15.16 -22.81 17.75
CA GLU A 63 15.57 -21.85 18.78
C GLU A 63 16.27 -20.63 18.18
N ALA A 64 15.85 -19.45 18.65
CA ALA A 64 16.47 -18.21 18.24
C ALA A 64 17.98 -18.27 18.52
N PRO A 65 18.83 -17.80 17.59
CA PRO A 65 20.26 -17.81 17.81
C PRO A 65 20.59 -16.99 19.06
N GLU A 66 21.60 -17.46 19.81
CA GLU A 66 22.08 -16.74 20.98
C GLU A 66 22.40 -15.29 20.61
N ALA A 67 22.10 -14.33 21.50
CA ALA A 67 22.15 -12.91 21.17
C ALA A 67 23.53 -12.43 20.64
N ALA A 68 24.60 -13.13 20.99
CA ALA A 68 25.94 -12.92 20.47
C ALA A 68 26.10 -13.39 19.01
N ALA A 69 25.53 -14.55 18.66
CA ALA A 69 25.53 -15.08 17.29
C ALA A 69 24.65 -14.22 16.37
N ALA A 70 23.50 -13.75 16.85
CA ALA A 70 22.64 -12.83 16.10
C ALA A 70 23.34 -11.49 15.80
N ARG A 71 24.11 -10.96 16.77
CA ARG A 71 24.89 -9.73 16.57
C ARG A 71 26.01 -9.89 15.55
N ARG A 72 26.78 -10.97 15.66
CA ARG A 72 27.84 -11.29 14.68
C ARG A 72 27.27 -11.45 13.27
N LEU A 73 26.16 -12.17 13.13
CA LEU A 73 25.48 -12.30 11.85
C LEU A 73 25.05 -10.93 11.31
N GLY A 74 24.53 -10.05 12.16
CA GLY A 74 24.20 -8.69 11.75
C GLY A 74 25.40 -7.88 11.28
N GLU A 75 26.54 -7.99 11.97
CA GLU A 75 27.79 -7.31 11.61
C GLU A 75 28.44 -7.89 10.33
N ASP A 76 28.32 -9.21 10.11
CA ASP A 76 28.88 -9.90 8.96
C ASP A 76 28.03 -9.72 7.69
N VAL A 77 26.70 -9.62 7.85
CA VAL A 77 25.75 -9.52 6.73
C VAL A 77 25.53 -8.07 6.32
N PHE A 78 25.55 -7.14 7.27
CA PHE A 78 25.25 -5.74 7.01
C PHE A 78 26.50 -4.88 7.16
N ASP A 79 26.94 -4.27 6.05
CA ASP A 79 28.00 -3.28 6.08
C ASP A 79 27.53 -2.04 6.87
N PRO A 80 28.17 -1.68 8.00
CA PRO A 80 27.75 -0.55 8.82
C PRO A 80 27.76 0.79 8.07
N GLU A 81 28.55 0.92 6.99
CA GLU A 81 28.52 2.10 6.12
C GLU A 81 27.29 2.11 5.19
N GLN A 82 26.75 0.94 4.82
CA GLN A 82 25.53 0.82 4.01
C GLN A 82 24.25 0.91 4.84
N VAL A 83 24.30 0.56 6.13
CA VAL A 83 23.10 0.53 6.99
C VAL A 83 22.56 1.93 7.31
N ASN A 84 23.36 2.99 7.13
CA ASN A 84 22.97 4.34 7.58
C ASN A 84 23.39 5.53 6.70
N ALA A 85 24.05 5.35 5.55
CA ALA A 85 24.51 6.48 4.73
C ALA A 85 23.36 7.41 4.27
N GLU A 86 22.18 6.86 4.03
CA GLU A 86 20.99 7.59 3.54
C GLU A 86 19.94 7.84 4.64
N ALA A 87 20.07 7.20 5.80
CA ALA A 87 19.13 7.29 6.91
C ALA A 87 19.38 8.55 7.77
N ARG A 88 19.46 9.72 7.13
CA ARG A 88 19.35 11.00 7.86
C ARG A 88 17.93 11.05 8.41
N ARG A 89 17.79 10.90 9.73
CA ARG A 89 16.52 11.05 10.43
C ARG A 89 15.85 12.35 9.97
N THR A 90 14.65 12.24 9.42
CA THR A 90 13.86 13.39 8.99
C THR A 90 13.54 14.25 10.22
N VAL A 91 13.78 15.56 10.09
CA VAL A 91 13.43 16.54 11.12
C VAL A 91 11.99 16.98 10.84
N PRO A 92 11.00 16.68 11.72
CA PRO A 92 9.58 16.94 11.44
C PRO A 92 9.24 18.42 11.26
N SER A 93 10.08 19.33 11.74
CA SER A 93 9.88 20.78 11.64
C SER A 93 10.38 21.39 10.32
N ARG A 94 10.90 20.58 9.39
CA ARG A 94 11.34 21.04 8.08
C ARG A 94 10.56 20.36 6.97
N PRO A 95 10.21 21.08 5.89
CA PRO A 95 9.61 20.48 4.71
C PRO A 95 10.52 19.38 4.17
N ILE A 96 9.94 18.20 3.92
CA ILE A 96 10.65 17.07 3.32
C ILE A 96 10.64 17.30 1.81
N ALA A 97 11.81 17.16 1.18
CA ALA A 97 11.91 17.26 -0.27
C ALA A 97 11.12 16.13 -0.94
N ALA A 98 10.39 16.45 -2.01
CA ALA A 98 9.70 15.45 -2.80
C ALA A 98 10.72 14.45 -3.37
N VAL A 99 10.45 13.16 -3.17
CA VAL A 99 11.25 12.07 -3.73
C VAL A 99 10.70 11.78 -5.11
N ASP A 100 11.57 11.75 -6.10
CA ASP A 100 11.24 11.26 -7.44
C ASP A 100 10.86 9.77 -7.36
N ARG A 101 9.71 9.41 -7.92
CA ARG A 101 9.16 8.05 -7.94
C ARG A 101 8.99 7.53 -9.36
N SER A 102 9.55 8.24 -10.35
CA SER A 102 9.47 7.87 -11.76
C SER A 102 10.15 6.53 -12.08
N ASP A 103 11.10 6.11 -11.25
CA ASP A 103 11.79 4.83 -11.30
C ASP A 103 10.97 3.66 -10.73
N ARG A 104 9.94 3.95 -9.94
CA ARG A 104 8.99 2.96 -9.41
C ARG A 104 7.90 2.65 -10.42
N LEU A 105 8.31 2.29 -11.64
CA LEU A 105 7.44 1.71 -12.65
C LEU A 105 6.99 0.33 -12.13
N GLY A 106 5.90 0.30 -11.37
CA GLY A 106 5.21 -0.94 -11.06
C GLY A 106 4.83 -1.63 -12.35
N GLU A 107 5.18 -2.92 -12.46
CA GLU A 107 4.92 -3.87 -13.55
C GLU A 107 5.07 -3.30 -14.98
N ASP A 108 6.14 -3.70 -15.69
CA ASP A 108 6.28 -3.42 -17.13
C ASP A 108 5.09 -4.02 -17.90
N PRO A 109 4.13 -3.18 -18.35
CA PRO A 109 2.88 -3.66 -18.89
C PRO A 109 3.05 -4.29 -20.27
N ALA A 110 4.13 -3.92 -20.99
CA ALA A 110 4.47 -4.55 -22.25
C ALA A 110 5.03 -5.94 -22.02
N LEU A 111 5.86 -6.12 -21.00
CA LEU A 111 6.39 -7.43 -20.61
C LEU A 111 5.28 -8.37 -20.13
N GLU A 112 4.36 -7.89 -19.29
CA GLU A 112 3.21 -8.68 -18.84
C GLU A 112 2.31 -9.12 -20.00
N ALA A 113 2.00 -8.20 -20.91
CA ALA A 113 1.19 -8.50 -22.08
C ALA A 113 1.84 -9.58 -22.95
N ARG A 114 3.18 -9.56 -23.09
CA ARG A 114 3.93 -10.59 -23.81
C ARG A 114 3.89 -11.94 -23.09
N ILE A 115 4.15 -11.97 -21.78
CA ILE A 115 4.12 -13.23 -21.00
C ILE A 115 2.72 -13.86 -21.05
N ALA A 116 1.66 -13.06 -20.90
CA ALA A 116 0.28 -13.54 -21.01
C ALA A 116 -0.03 -14.05 -22.42
N ALA A 117 0.42 -13.33 -23.45
CA ALA A 117 0.23 -13.71 -24.85
C ALA A 117 0.98 -15.00 -25.22
N GLU A 118 2.21 -15.19 -24.75
CA GLU A 118 2.99 -16.41 -24.95
C GLU A 118 2.30 -17.63 -24.32
N ARG A 119 1.75 -17.48 -23.11
CA ARG A 119 0.99 -18.56 -22.45
C ARG A 119 -0.26 -18.94 -23.25
N MET A 120 -1.01 -17.95 -23.73
CA MET A 120 -2.21 -18.19 -24.55
C MET A 120 -1.87 -18.78 -25.91
N ALA A 121 -0.77 -18.35 -26.53
CA ALA A 121 -0.29 -18.91 -27.80
C ALA A 121 0.21 -20.36 -27.65
N ALA A 122 0.80 -20.72 -26.50
CA ALA A 122 1.22 -22.09 -26.23
C ALA A 122 0.05 -23.09 -26.13
N GLU A 123 -1.13 -22.61 -25.72
CA GLU A 123 -2.37 -23.41 -25.66
C GLU A 123 -3.00 -23.64 -27.04
N GLU A 124 -2.61 -22.87 -28.07
CA GLU A 124 -3.14 -23.00 -29.42
C GLU A 124 -2.56 -24.26 -30.12
N PRO A 125 -3.42 -25.24 -30.51
CA PRO A 125 -2.98 -26.49 -31.13
C PRO A 125 -2.42 -26.29 -32.54
N THR A 126 -2.79 -25.20 -33.22
CA THR A 126 -2.30 -24.92 -34.57
C THR A 126 -1.07 -24.01 -34.50
N GLU A 127 0.12 -24.57 -34.76
CA GLU A 127 1.40 -23.83 -34.73
C GLU A 127 1.38 -22.53 -35.55
N ARG A 128 0.71 -22.54 -36.71
CA ARG A 128 0.61 -21.38 -37.60
C ARG A 128 -0.25 -20.23 -37.04
N LEU A 129 -1.14 -20.53 -36.08
CA LEU A 129 -2.02 -19.53 -35.47
C LEU A 129 -1.44 -18.93 -34.20
N ARG A 130 -0.41 -19.54 -33.61
CA ARG A 130 0.22 -19.07 -32.36
C ARG A 130 0.67 -17.63 -32.44
N THR A 131 1.34 -17.25 -33.52
CA THR A 131 1.81 -15.87 -33.76
C THR A 131 0.66 -14.87 -33.93
N VAL A 132 -0.47 -15.31 -34.46
CA VAL A 132 -1.68 -14.48 -34.62
C VAL A 132 -2.36 -14.28 -33.28
N VAL A 133 -2.49 -15.34 -32.48
CA VAL A 133 -3.06 -15.31 -31.13
C VAL A 133 -2.22 -14.43 -30.20
N GLU A 134 -0.90 -14.58 -30.24
CA GLU A 134 0.03 -13.78 -29.45
C GLU A 134 -0.15 -12.28 -29.75
N LYS A 135 -0.08 -11.91 -31.03
CA LYS A 135 -0.23 -10.52 -31.47
C LYS A 135 -1.60 -9.94 -31.10
N ALA A 136 -2.67 -10.70 -31.31
CA ALA A 136 -4.02 -10.27 -30.95
C ALA A 136 -4.18 -10.05 -29.43
N HIS A 137 -3.53 -10.88 -28.61
CA HIS A 137 -3.59 -10.76 -27.16
C HIS A 137 -2.81 -9.53 -26.66
N ILE A 138 -1.62 -9.26 -27.21
CA ILE A 138 -0.84 -8.06 -26.89
C ILE A 138 -1.63 -6.79 -27.25
N GLU A 139 -2.13 -6.70 -28.49
CA GLU A 139 -2.90 -5.54 -28.95
C GLU A 139 -4.17 -5.34 -28.14
N GLY A 140 -4.86 -6.43 -27.79
CA GLY A 140 -6.07 -6.38 -26.96
C GLY A 140 -5.79 -5.91 -25.53
N SER A 141 -4.70 -6.36 -24.92
CA SER A 141 -4.29 -5.97 -23.56
C SER A 141 -3.89 -4.49 -23.49
N LEU A 142 -3.16 -3.99 -24.48
CA LEU A 142 -2.79 -2.57 -24.54
C LEU A 142 -4.03 -1.68 -24.71
N LYS A 143 -4.94 -2.02 -25.63
CA LYS A 143 -6.19 -1.26 -25.84
C LYS A 143 -7.09 -1.23 -24.61
N ARG A 144 -7.20 -2.34 -23.87
CA ARG A 144 -7.96 -2.38 -22.61
C ARG A 144 -7.37 -1.45 -21.55
N ARG A 145 -6.04 -1.38 -21.46
CA ARG A 145 -5.36 -0.50 -20.51
C ARG A 145 -5.53 0.98 -20.87
N GLU A 146 -5.42 1.32 -22.16
CA GLU A 146 -5.69 2.67 -22.67
C GLU A 146 -7.14 3.09 -22.36
N ALA A 147 -8.11 2.21 -22.65
CA ALA A 147 -9.51 2.48 -22.35
C ALA A 147 -9.78 2.64 -20.84
N LEU A 148 -9.12 1.84 -20.00
CA LEU A 148 -9.20 1.98 -18.54
C LEU A 148 -8.61 3.33 -18.08
N GLY A 149 -7.48 3.74 -18.65
CA GLY A 149 -6.87 5.05 -18.37
C GLY A 149 -7.85 6.19 -18.66
N GLY A 150 -8.47 6.18 -19.84
CA GLY A 150 -9.48 7.18 -20.20
C GLY A 150 -10.69 7.19 -19.26
N LEU A 151 -11.18 6.02 -18.84
CA LEU A 151 -12.27 5.92 -17.86
C LEU A 151 -11.87 6.47 -16.47
N LEU A 152 -10.62 6.25 -16.06
CA LEU A 152 -10.10 6.80 -14.81
C LEU A 152 -9.98 8.31 -14.88
N ASP A 153 -9.51 8.87 -15.99
CA ASP A 153 -9.43 10.32 -16.22
C ASP A 153 -10.83 10.97 -16.19
N GLU A 154 -11.84 10.30 -16.77
CA GLU A 154 -13.24 10.74 -16.70
C GLU A 154 -13.76 10.75 -15.26
N VAL A 155 -13.43 9.71 -14.48
CA VAL A 155 -13.79 9.65 -13.05
C VAL A 155 -13.08 10.73 -12.26
N ASP A 156 -11.80 10.99 -12.52
CA ASP A 156 -11.02 12.03 -11.84
C ASP A 156 -11.62 13.42 -12.11
N THR A 157 -11.94 13.69 -13.38
CA THR A 157 -12.66 14.91 -13.79
C THR A 157 -14.01 15.06 -13.08
N LEU A 158 -14.74 13.97 -12.91
CA LEU A 158 -16.03 13.97 -12.21
C LEU A 158 -15.87 14.23 -10.70
N LEU A 159 -14.82 13.69 -10.08
CA LEU A 159 -14.52 13.92 -8.67
C LEU A 159 -14.04 15.35 -8.41
N ASP A 160 -13.20 15.90 -9.29
CA ASP A 160 -12.78 17.30 -9.24
C ASP A 160 -13.97 18.25 -9.38
N GLY A 161 -14.86 17.99 -10.33
CA GLY A 161 -16.10 18.76 -10.50
C GLY A 161 -17.06 18.68 -9.31
N LEU A 162 -17.09 17.56 -8.58
CA LEU A 162 -17.87 17.42 -7.34
C LEU A 162 -17.27 18.22 -6.17
N GLY A 163 -15.94 18.40 -6.15
CA GLY A 163 -15.27 19.27 -5.19
C GLY A 163 -15.65 20.75 -5.36
N GLU A 164 -15.78 21.22 -6.60
CA GLU A 164 -16.16 22.61 -6.90
C GLU A 164 -17.63 22.93 -6.57
N ILE A 165 -18.53 21.95 -6.62
CA ILE A 165 -19.94 22.16 -6.28
C ILE A 165 -20.11 22.39 -4.77
N GLN A 166 -19.25 21.82 -3.92
CA GLN A 166 -19.33 22.03 -2.47
C GLN A 166 -18.84 23.43 -2.03
N GLU A 167 -17.92 24.06 -2.75
CA GLU A 167 -17.44 25.43 -2.44
C GLU A 167 -18.42 26.54 -2.83
N LYS A 168 -19.37 26.29 -3.74
CA LYS A 168 -20.34 27.31 -4.21
C LYS A 168 -21.64 27.39 -3.41
N THR A 169 -21.79 26.59 -2.36
CA THR A 169 -23.02 26.53 -1.54
C THR A 169 -22.90 27.10 -0.12
N ASP A 170 -21.77 27.71 0.23
CA ASP A 170 -21.63 28.50 1.47
C ASP A 170 -21.52 30.00 1.19
#